data_AF-A0A7C1GVG2-F1
#
_entry.id   AF-A0A7C1GVG2-F1
#
_cell.length_a   1.000
_cell.length_b   1.000
_cell.length_c   1.000
_cell.angle_alpha   90.00
_cell.angle_beta   90.00
_cell.angle_gamma   90.00
#
_symmetry.space_group_name_H-M   'P 1'
#
loop_
_entity.id
_entity.type
_entity.pdbx_description
1 polymer ?
#
loop_
_entity_poly.entity_id
_entity_poly.type
_entity_poly.pdbx_seq_one_letter_code
_entity_poly.pdbx_strand_id
1 'polypeptide(L)'
;MHKKSYPILIFFIIVALVAAGIITFHRSNLESNFKQVELVMSLNELRELSYQEGYDEIELLAKIKNAGINSIAVHEDTLENLALSGKILYFSDKELNKLNFFLKSFDPFKKFQPLPGEAYIIFNDKNDYLRVKENLQRQLGEDLVRDLSFLPYIGLKVKGSEEKLADLSLGFSDEDIELVRNLGFQVILRFKNFPQINKEDIEFKFRESDIAGKISGLIFEGEAVLGYPSKENLIYTAELLKTKGYPFGIIEFAGQKGIETVAHQASELAVRVHSITKEEMEIISKQKATERWIRAAQERKVRIFYIKPFMKSNSDLIEDNVSYIRIIKEELKASGFSTGRASILSTPYQEPKIFILLLIPGVISGGLILLKNVFNLKKYQEYSLLFLGILFSLLLLFLNREIFLIKLMALLTALIFPTLAIINNEKHFLGNNNSKFK
;
A
#
# COMPACT_ATOMS: atom_id res chain seq x y z
N MET A 1 49.57 32.98 -6.64
CA MET A 1 48.22 32.42 -6.88
C MET A 1 47.20 33.56 -6.76
N HIS A 2 46.66 34.05 -7.87
CA HIS A 2 45.55 35.00 -7.81
C HIS A 2 44.37 34.34 -7.07
N LYS A 3 43.88 34.97 -5.99
CA LYS A 3 42.59 34.58 -5.38
C LYS A 3 41.52 34.72 -6.46
N LYS A 4 41.10 33.60 -7.06
CA LYS A 4 39.94 33.58 -7.96
C LYS A 4 38.74 34.04 -7.11
N SER A 5 38.24 35.23 -7.37
CA SER A 5 37.08 35.80 -6.67
C SER A 5 35.81 35.33 -7.39
N TYR A 6 34.89 34.72 -6.64
CA TYR A 6 33.63 34.16 -7.16
C TYR A 6 32.39 34.85 -6.56
N PRO A 7 32.36 36.18 -6.40
CA PRO A 7 31.37 36.82 -5.52
C PRO A 7 29.94 36.58 -6.00
N ILE A 8 29.71 36.60 -7.32
CA ILE A 8 28.38 36.40 -7.90
C ILE A 8 27.91 34.93 -7.85
N LEU A 9 28.82 33.98 -8.07
CA LEU A 9 28.51 32.55 -7.99
C LEU A 9 28.24 32.14 -6.53
N ILE A 10 29.03 32.67 -5.59
CA ILE A 10 28.83 32.45 -4.15
C ILE A 10 27.50 33.05 -3.71
N PHE A 11 27.14 34.25 -4.20
CA PHE A 11 25.84 34.85 -3.93
C PHE A 11 24.68 33.92 -4.32
N PHE A 12 24.69 33.36 -5.53
CA PHE A 12 23.65 32.42 -5.96
C PHE A 12 23.62 31.14 -5.13
N ILE A 13 24.77 30.62 -4.70
CA ILE A 13 24.84 29.47 -3.79
C ILE A 13 24.20 29.81 -2.44
N ILE A 14 24.48 30.99 -1.88
CA ILE A 14 23.89 31.44 -0.60
C ILE A 14 22.37 31.58 -0.74
N VAL A 15 21.89 32.21 -1.82
CA VAL A 15 20.44 32.34 -2.08
C VAL A 15 19.79 30.95 -2.18
N ALA A 16 20.40 30.02 -2.89
CA ALA A 16 19.91 28.64 -3.00
C ALA A 16 19.90 27.91 -1.64
N LEU A 17 20.93 28.12 -0.80
CA LEU A 17 20.98 27.55 0.55
C LEU A 17 19.87 28.10 1.45
N VAL A 18 19.61 29.40 1.40
CA VAL A 18 18.50 30.03 2.13
C VAL A 18 17.16 29.48 1.65
N ALA A 19 16.94 29.39 0.34
CA ALA A 19 15.74 28.79 -0.23
C ALA A 19 15.56 27.32 0.21
N ALA A 20 16.62 26.51 0.16
CA ALA A 20 16.61 25.14 0.63
C ALA A 20 16.31 25.03 2.13
N GLY A 21 16.81 25.96 2.94
CA GLY A 21 16.52 26.04 4.38
C GLY A 21 15.03 26.29 4.65
N ILE A 22 14.41 27.24 3.92
CA ILE A 22 12.98 27.55 4.04
C ILE A 22 12.13 26.33 3.65
N ILE A 23 12.43 25.71 2.50
CA ILE A 23 11.79 24.46 2.03
C ILE A 23 11.87 23.36 3.11
N THR A 24 13.06 23.15 3.65
CA THR A 24 13.31 22.12 4.67
C THR A 24 12.53 22.41 5.95
N PHE A 25 12.47 23.67 6.37
CA PHE A 25 11.71 24.08 7.55
C PHE A 25 10.20 23.87 7.37
N HIS A 26 9.64 24.29 6.23
CA HIS A 26 8.22 24.06 5.90
C HIS A 26 7.89 22.58 5.89
N ARG A 27 8.73 21.77 5.22
CA ARG A 27 8.57 20.33 5.14
C ARG A 27 8.66 19.66 6.51
N SER A 28 9.60 20.08 7.36
CA SER A 28 9.74 19.57 8.74
C SER A 28 8.49 19.84 9.57
N ASN A 29 7.89 21.03 9.44
CA ASN A 29 6.63 21.37 10.12
C ASN A 29 5.44 20.55 9.62
N LEU A 30 5.39 20.20 8.33
CA LEU A 30 4.34 19.31 7.81
C LEU A 30 4.53 17.86 8.29
N GLU A 31 5.78 17.39 8.32
CA GLU A 31 6.12 16.04 8.78
C GLU A 31 5.95 15.86 10.29
N SER A 32 6.08 16.93 11.09
CA SER A 32 5.94 16.86 12.55
C SER A 32 4.54 16.43 12.99
N ASN A 33 3.51 16.77 12.21
CA ASN A 33 2.12 16.36 12.43
C ASN A 33 1.78 14.98 11.86
N PHE A 34 2.65 14.44 11.00
CA PHE A 34 2.44 13.18 10.29
C PHE A 34 3.07 12.01 11.04
N LYS A 35 2.63 11.75 12.28
CA LYS A 35 3.28 10.80 13.21
C LYS A 35 2.38 9.69 13.74
N GLN A 36 1.14 9.58 13.25
CA GLN A 36 0.23 8.52 13.66
C GLN A 36 0.26 7.35 12.67
N VAL A 37 0.60 6.17 13.18
CA VAL A 37 0.73 4.92 12.41
C VAL A 37 -0.40 3.96 12.81
N GLU A 38 -1.09 3.42 11.82
CA GLU A 38 -2.15 2.42 12.00
C GLU A 38 -1.55 1.02 11.89
N LEU A 39 -1.66 0.25 12.98
CA LEU A 39 -1.28 -1.16 12.99
C LEU A 39 -2.50 -2.00 12.62
N VAL A 40 -2.38 -2.76 11.54
CA VAL A 40 -3.47 -3.50 10.90
C VAL A 40 -3.08 -4.96 10.76
N MET A 41 -4.02 -5.87 11.04
CA MET A 41 -3.89 -7.29 10.71
C MET A 41 -5.12 -7.75 9.91
N SER A 42 -4.96 -8.80 9.09
CA SER A 42 -6.08 -9.42 8.37
C SER A 42 -6.92 -10.28 9.31
N LEU A 43 -8.25 -10.17 9.23
CA LEU A 43 -9.15 -11.06 9.97
C LEU A 43 -8.94 -12.52 9.56
N ASN A 44 -8.77 -12.79 8.26
CA ASN A 44 -8.59 -14.14 7.74
C ASN A 44 -7.29 -14.78 8.22
N GLU A 45 -6.19 -14.03 8.25
CA GLU A 45 -4.91 -14.54 8.76
C GLU A 45 -4.96 -14.79 10.28
N LEU A 46 -5.72 -13.99 11.02
CA LEU A 46 -5.93 -14.20 12.46
C LEU A 46 -6.81 -15.43 12.71
N ARG A 47 -7.84 -15.67 11.89
CA ARG A 47 -8.64 -16.90 11.92
C ARG A 47 -7.81 -18.13 11.59
N GLU A 48 -6.99 -18.08 10.54
CA GLU A 48 -6.05 -19.15 10.19
C GLU A 48 -5.15 -19.51 11.40
N LEU A 49 -4.59 -18.48 12.05
CA LEU A 49 -3.80 -18.65 13.27
C LEU A 49 -4.62 -19.26 14.43
N SER A 50 -5.86 -18.78 14.63
CA SER A 50 -6.78 -19.28 15.66
C SER A 50 -7.10 -20.75 15.46
N TYR A 51 -7.42 -21.15 14.23
CA TYR A 51 -7.74 -22.53 13.87
C TYR A 51 -6.53 -23.45 14.00
N GLN A 52 -5.34 -22.98 13.62
CA GLN A 52 -4.10 -23.75 13.75
C GLN A 52 -3.80 -24.08 15.23
N GLU A 53 -3.97 -23.12 16.12
CA GLU A 53 -3.65 -23.27 17.55
C GLU A 53 -4.84 -23.74 18.39
N GLY A 54 -6.02 -23.93 17.79
CA GLY A 54 -7.26 -24.25 18.51
C GLY A 54 -7.67 -23.15 19.52
N TYR A 55 -7.31 -21.91 19.23
CA TYR A 55 -7.55 -20.74 20.08
C TYR A 55 -8.89 -20.08 19.72
N ASP A 56 -9.57 -19.45 20.70
CA ASP A 56 -10.81 -18.72 20.44
C ASP A 56 -10.55 -17.40 19.70
N GLU A 57 -11.29 -17.15 18.61
CA GLU A 57 -11.10 -15.99 17.75
C GLU A 57 -11.31 -14.67 18.51
N ILE A 58 -12.34 -14.59 19.34
CA ILE A 58 -12.70 -13.37 20.07
C ILE A 58 -11.61 -13.06 21.10
N GLU A 59 -11.13 -14.08 21.81
CA GLU A 59 -10.01 -13.94 22.74
C GLU A 59 -8.72 -13.50 22.04
N LEU A 60 -8.41 -14.07 20.86
CA LEU A 60 -7.23 -13.69 20.08
C LEU A 60 -7.31 -12.22 19.65
N LEU A 61 -8.45 -11.82 19.09
CA LEU A 61 -8.72 -10.44 18.70
C LEU A 61 -8.57 -9.49 19.90
N ALA A 62 -9.11 -9.84 21.07
CA ALA A 62 -8.94 -9.05 22.29
C ALA A 62 -7.46 -8.94 22.71
N LYS A 63 -6.68 -10.03 22.63
CA LYS A 63 -5.25 -10.04 22.95
C LYS A 63 -4.44 -9.14 22.03
N ILE A 64 -4.60 -9.24 20.71
CA ILE A 64 -3.84 -8.41 19.76
C ILE A 64 -4.22 -6.93 19.85
N LYS A 65 -5.47 -6.62 20.21
CA LYS A 65 -5.91 -5.26 20.46
C LYS A 65 -5.14 -4.64 21.63
N ASN A 66 -5.08 -5.38 22.73
CA ASN A 66 -4.34 -4.97 23.92
C ASN A 66 -2.83 -4.86 23.63
N ALA A 67 -2.31 -5.72 22.76
CA ALA A 67 -0.92 -5.67 22.31
C ALA A 67 -0.59 -4.38 21.54
N GLY A 68 -1.51 -3.91 20.70
CA GLY A 68 -1.34 -2.65 19.99
C GLY A 68 -2.02 -2.51 18.64
N ILE A 69 -2.66 -3.56 18.11
CA ILE A 69 -3.38 -3.49 16.84
C ILE A 69 -4.56 -2.53 16.96
N ASN A 70 -4.69 -1.62 16.00
CA ASN A 70 -5.71 -0.58 15.99
C ASN A 70 -6.90 -0.95 15.10
N SER A 71 -6.64 -1.72 14.05
CA SER A 71 -7.60 -1.96 12.99
C SER A 71 -7.49 -3.37 12.44
N ILE A 72 -8.60 -3.86 11.93
CA ILE A 72 -8.66 -5.15 11.25
C ILE A 72 -9.03 -4.93 9.79
N ALA A 73 -8.28 -5.57 8.91
CA ALA A 73 -8.58 -5.63 7.49
C ALA A 73 -9.60 -6.76 7.26
N VAL A 74 -10.81 -6.37 6.83
CA VAL A 74 -11.89 -7.26 6.45
C VAL A 74 -11.88 -7.41 4.94
N HIS A 75 -11.81 -8.65 4.49
CA HIS A 75 -11.80 -9.01 3.08
C HIS A 75 -13.22 -9.27 2.58
N GLU A 76 -13.42 -9.17 1.27
CA GLU A 76 -14.62 -9.74 0.67
C GLU A 76 -14.57 -11.26 0.82
N ASP A 77 -15.73 -11.86 1.11
CA ASP A 77 -15.84 -13.30 1.28
C ASP A 77 -15.50 -14.03 -0.01
N THR A 78 -14.94 -15.23 0.15
CA THR A 78 -14.76 -16.20 -0.93
C THR A 78 -15.56 -17.45 -0.59
N LEU A 79 -15.80 -18.32 -1.58
CA LEU A 79 -16.45 -19.61 -1.33
C LEU A 79 -15.67 -20.44 -0.30
N GLU A 80 -14.35 -20.37 -0.33
CA GLU A 80 -13.47 -21.04 0.62
C GLU A 80 -13.67 -20.51 2.04
N ASN A 81 -13.63 -19.20 2.25
CA ASN A 81 -13.80 -18.60 3.58
C ASN A 81 -15.18 -18.88 4.19
N LEU A 82 -16.24 -18.81 3.37
CA LEU A 82 -17.60 -19.13 3.79
C LEU A 82 -17.76 -20.62 4.12
N ALA A 83 -17.09 -21.52 3.38
CA ALA A 83 -17.11 -22.95 3.66
C ALA A 83 -16.32 -23.29 4.94
N LEU A 84 -15.14 -22.68 5.11
CA LEU A 84 -14.29 -22.85 6.31
C LEU A 84 -14.98 -22.37 7.58
N SER A 85 -15.78 -21.29 7.51
CA SER A 85 -16.59 -20.79 8.63
C SER A 85 -17.91 -21.55 8.83
N GLY A 86 -18.22 -22.53 7.98
CA GLY A 86 -19.44 -23.34 8.08
C GLY A 86 -20.73 -22.62 7.69
N LYS A 87 -20.65 -21.43 7.08
CA LYS A 87 -21.83 -20.67 6.62
C LYS A 87 -22.48 -21.29 5.39
N ILE A 88 -21.65 -21.90 4.53
CA ILE A 88 -22.08 -22.63 3.35
C ILE A 88 -21.51 -24.03 3.33
N LEU A 89 -22.19 -24.93 2.63
CA LEU A 89 -21.57 -26.13 2.09
C LEU A 89 -21.28 -25.88 0.62
N TYR A 90 -20.01 -26.03 0.23
CA TYR A 90 -19.55 -25.88 -1.14
C TYR A 90 -19.09 -27.23 -1.66
N PHE A 91 -19.63 -27.64 -2.81
CA PHE A 91 -19.26 -28.88 -3.48
C PHE A 91 -18.92 -28.62 -4.94
N SER A 92 -17.68 -28.89 -5.31
CA SER A 92 -17.26 -29.00 -6.71
C SER A 92 -17.79 -30.29 -7.37
N ASP A 93 -17.81 -30.32 -8.71
CA ASP A 93 -18.04 -31.53 -9.49
C ASP A 93 -17.09 -32.68 -9.08
N LYS A 94 -15.82 -32.37 -8.80
CA LYS A 94 -14.81 -33.33 -8.33
C LYS A 94 -15.19 -33.94 -6.98
N GLU A 95 -15.63 -33.15 -6.02
CA GLU A 95 -16.02 -33.62 -4.68
C GLU A 95 -17.29 -34.46 -4.72
N LEU A 96 -18.29 -34.04 -5.51
CA LEU A 96 -19.49 -34.83 -5.72
C LEU A 96 -19.20 -36.15 -6.42
N ASN A 97 -18.30 -36.16 -7.40
CA ASN A 97 -17.88 -37.40 -8.06
C ASN A 97 -17.12 -38.34 -7.11
N LYS A 98 -16.27 -37.80 -6.22
CA LYS A 98 -15.63 -38.58 -5.15
C LYS A 98 -16.68 -39.18 -4.21
N LEU A 99 -17.65 -38.38 -3.77
CA LEU A 99 -18.75 -38.83 -2.91
C LEU A 99 -19.58 -39.94 -3.58
N ASN A 100 -19.97 -39.76 -4.84
CA ASN A 100 -20.69 -40.76 -5.63
C ASN A 100 -19.89 -42.06 -5.82
N PHE A 101 -18.56 -41.99 -5.89
CA PHE A 101 -17.71 -43.18 -5.95
C PHE A 101 -17.78 -44.02 -4.67
N PHE A 102 -17.87 -43.39 -3.49
CA PHE A 102 -18.00 -44.09 -2.21
C PHE A 102 -19.42 -44.61 -1.94
N LEU A 103 -20.45 -43.91 -2.42
CA LEU A 103 -21.87 -44.23 -2.16
C LEU A 103 -22.48 -45.31 -3.06
N LYS A 104 -21.68 -46.10 -3.80
CA LYS A 104 -22.13 -47.10 -4.80
C LYS A 104 -23.22 -48.10 -4.35
N SER A 105 -23.50 -48.24 -3.07
CA SER A 105 -24.54 -49.14 -2.52
C SER A 105 -25.86 -48.47 -2.14
N PHE A 106 -25.89 -47.14 -2.01
CA PHE A 106 -27.08 -46.32 -1.76
C PHE A 106 -26.90 -45.05 -2.60
N ASP A 107 -27.60 -44.95 -3.73
CA ASP A 107 -27.46 -43.80 -4.64
C ASP A 107 -28.69 -42.88 -4.56
N PRO A 108 -28.86 -42.09 -3.48
CA PRO A 108 -29.91 -41.06 -3.43
C PRO A 108 -29.66 -39.92 -4.44
N PHE A 109 -28.48 -39.88 -5.07
CA PHE A 109 -28.02 -38.86 -6.00
C PHE A 109 -27.96 -39.35 -7.45
N LYS A 110 -28.63 -40.45 -7.81
CA LYS A 110 -28.63 -41.00 -9.19
C LYS A 110 -29.14 -40.01 -10.25
N LYS A 111 -29.95 -39.03 -9.83
CA LYS A 111 -30.43 -37.90 -10.64
C LYS A 111 -29.45 -36.71 -10.69
N PHE A 112 -28.40 -36.75 -9.90
CA PHE A 112 -27.43 -35.69 -9.68
C PHE A 112 -26.07 -36.12 -10.22
N GLN A 113 -25.96 -36.08 -11.54
CA GLN A 113 -24.69 -36.21 -12.24
C GLN A 113 -24.16 -34.80 -12.48
N PRO A 114 -23.23 -34.29 -11.65
CA PRO A 114 -22.64 -32.98 -11.89
C PRO A 114 -21.95 -32.99 -13.24
N LEU A 115 -22.30 -32.03 -14.11
CA LEU A 115 -21.54 -31.85 -15.34
C LEU A 115 -20.17 -31.25 -15.00
N PRO A 116 -19.14 -31.48 -15.83
CA PRO A 116 -17.84 -30.86 -15.63
C PRO A 116 -17.93 -29.34 -15.47
N GLY A 117 -17.30 -28.80 -14.42
CA GLY A 117 -17.33 -27.36 -14.11
C GLY A 117 -18.63 -26.85 -13.50
N GLU A 118 -19.49 -27.73 -13.00
CA GLU A 118 -20.61 -27.36 -12.12
C GLU A 118 -20.20 -27.45 -10.66
N ALA A 119 -20.55 -26.42 -9.90
CA ALA A 119 -20.40 -26.39 -8.45
C ALA A 119 -21.74 -26.07 -7.79
N TYR A 120 -21.89 -26.52 -6.56
CA TYR A 120 -23.13 -26.45 -5.81
C TYR A 120 -22.85 -25.81 -4.46
N ILE A 121 -23.63 -24.79 -4.13
CA ILE A 121 -23.51 -24.04 -2.89
C ILE A 121 -24.83 -24.17 -2.14
N ILE A 122 -24.77 -24.63 -0.89
CA ILE A 122 -25.93 -24.75 -0.01
C ILE A 122 -25.74 -23.77 1.13
N PHE A 123 -26.78 -23.00 1.43
CA PHE A 123 -26.75 -21.95 2.43
C PHE A 123 -27.56 -22.33 3.66
N ASN A 124 -27.04 -21.96 4.82
CA ASN A 124 -27.78 -22.06 6.08
C ASN A 124 -28.67 -20.83 6.31
N ASP A 125 -28.23 -19.67 5.82
CA ASP A 125 -28.91 -18.38 6.00
C ASP A 125 -29.39 -17.78 4.65
N LYS A 126 -30.54 -17.10 4.70
CA LYS A 126 -31.16 -16.50 3.51
C LYS A 126 -30.45 -15.21 3.05
N ASN A 127 -29.90 -14.42 3.97
CA ASN A 127 -29.19 -13.19 3.62
C ASN A 127 -27.87 -13.53 2.93
N ASP A 128 -27.14 -14.52 3.44
CA ASP A 128 -25.94 -15.03 2.75
C ASP A 128 -26.27 -15.53 1.34
N TYR A 129 -27.36 -16.28 1.17
CA TYR A 129 -27.81 -16.70 -0.16
C TYR A 129 -28.06 -15.51 -1.10
N LEU A 130 -28.76 -14.47 -0.65
CA LEU A 130 -29.08 -13.30 -1.48
C LEU A 130 -27.81 -12.52 -1.86
N ARG A 131 -26.94 -12.24 -0.87
CA ARG A 131 -25.67 -11.54 -1.06
C ARG A 131 -24.74 -12.28 -2.02
N VAL A 132 -24.55 -13.58 -1.79
CA VAL A 132 -23.69 -14.42 -2.62
C VAL A 132 -24.27 -14.57 -4.02
N LYS A 133 -25.59 -14.76 -4.15
CA LYS A 133 -26.24 -14.84 -5.48
C LYS A 133 -26.03 -13.57 -6.29
N GLU A 134 -26.29 -12.39 -5.72
CA GLU A 134 -26.14 -11.13 -6.44
C GLU A 134 -24.67 -10.89 -6.86
N ASN A 135 -23.72 -11.09 -5.95
CA ASN A 135 -22.30 -10.94 -6.25
C ASN A 135 -21.81 -11.92 -7.34
N LEU A 136 -22.25 -13.19 -7.28
CA LEU A 136 -21.93 -14.19 -8.30
C LEU A 136 -22.55 -13.85 -9.65
N GLN A 137 -23.81 -13.41 -9.70
CA GLN A 137 -24.50 -13.06 -10.94
C GLN A 137 -23.85 -11.85 -11.62
N ARG A 138 -23.37 -10.86 -10.87
CA ARG A 138 -22.62 -9.72 -11.43
C ARG A 138 -21.28 -10.14 -12.06
N GLN A 139 -20.58 -11.08 -11.45
CA GLN A 139 -19.27 -11.54 -11.94
C GLN A 139 -19.36 -12.62 -13.02
N LEU A 140 -20.35 -13.51 -12.98
CA LEU A 140 -20.45 -14.65 -13.89
C LEU A 140 -21.55 -14.49 -14.95
N GLY A 141 -22.55 -13.65 -14.68
CA GLY A 141 -23.80 -13.58 -15.45
C GLY A 141 -24.86 -14.53 -14.91
N GLU A 142 -26.13 -14.14 -15.09
CA GLU A 142 -27.30 -14.90 -14.58
C GLU A 142 -27.40 -16.33 -15.15
N ASP A 143 -26.94 -16.55 -16.39
CA ASP A 143 -27.02 -17.87 -17.02
C ASP A 143 -26.18 -18.94 -16.30
N LEU A 144 -25.08 -18.52 -15.67
CA LEU A 144 -24.13 -19.39 -14.99
C LEU A 144 -24.44 -19.58 -13.50
N VAL A 145 -25.44 -18.86 -12.96
CA VAL A 145 -25.81 -18.90 -11.54
C VAL A 145 -27.31 -19.10 -11.42
N ARG A 146 -27.73 -20.32 -11.07
CA ARG A 146 -29.14 -20.72 -11.03
C ARG A 146 -29.54 -21.24 -9.67
N ASP A 147 -30.81 -21.07 -9.31
CA ASP A 147 -31.34 -21.62 -8.07
C ASP A 147 -31.41 -23.16 -8.12
N LEU A 148 -31.06 -23.81 -7.02
CA LEU A 148 -31.28 -25.23 -6.82
C LEU A 148 -32.73 -25.48 -6.42
N SER A 149 -33.54 -26.02 -7.35
CA SER A 149 -34.98 -26.24 -7.13
C SER A 149 -35.35 -27.62 -6.54
N PHE A 150 -34.37 -28.44 -6.14
CA PHE A 150 -34.56 -29.88 -5.89
C PHE A 150 -34.38 -30.32 -4.42
N LEU A 151 -33.77 -29.49 -3.58
CA LEU A 151 -33.53 -29.82 -2.16
C LEU A 151 -34.42 -28.95 -1.24
N PRO A 152 -34.73 -29.38 -0.01
CA PRO A 152 -35.40 -28.52 0.97
C PRO A 152 -34.53 -27.33 1.45
N TYR A 153 -33.29 -27.25 0.95
CA TYR A 153 -32.31 -26.23 1.31
C TYR A 153 -32.23 -25.15 0.24
N ILE A 154 -31.95 -23.91 0.66
CA ILE A 154 -31.67 -22.80 -0.24
C ILE A 154 -30.26 -23.02 -0.83
N GLY A 155 -30.15 -22.99 -2.15
CA GLY A 155 -28.88 -23.29 -2.80
C GLY A 155 -28.74 -22.69 -4.18
N LEU A 156 -27.49 -22.61 -4.64
CA LEU A 156 -27.11 -22.16 -5.96
C LEU A 156 -26.36 -23.26 -6.71
N LYS A 157 -26.68 -23.39 -7.98
CA LYS A 157 -25.90 -24.12 -8.97
C LYS A 157 -25.10 -23.11 -9.78
N VAL A 158 -23.78 -23.24 -9.74
CA VAL A 158 -22.83 -22.31 -10.37
C VAL A 158 -22.00 -23.04 -11.41
N LYS A 159 -21.69 -22.38 -12.53
CA LYS A 159 -20.80 -22.91 -13.57
C LYS A 159 -19.51 -22.11 -13.66
N GLY A 160 -18.37 -22.79 -13.55
CA GLY A 160 -17.05 -22.18 -13.65
C GLY A 160 -15.93 -23.18 -13.34
N SER A 161 -14.70 -22.85 -13.71
CA SER A 161 -13.54 -23.61 -13.25
C SER A 161 -13.33 -23.36 -11.75
N GLU A 162 -12.82 -24.37 -11.04
CA GLU A 162 -12.52 -24.30 -9.61
C GLU A 162 -11.65 -23.09 -9.26
N GLU A 163 -10.58 -22.86 -10.03
CA GLU A 163 -9.69 -21.69 -9.87
C GLU A 163 -10.44 -20.36 -10.03
N LYS A 164 -11.32 -20.25 -11.04
CA LYS A 164 -12.09 -19.03 -11.26
C LYS A 164 -13.09 -18.80 -10.13
N LEU A 165 -13.76 -19.86 -9.65
CA LEU A 165 -14.75 -19.76 -8.57
C LEU A 165 -14.10 -19.42 -7.23
N ALA A 166 -12.90 -19.94 -6.96
CA ALA A 166 -12.12 -19.62 -5.77
C ALA A 166 -11.69 -18.14 -5.75
N ASP A 167 -11.45 -17.53 -6.91
CA ASP A 167 -11.07 -16.13 -7.03
C ASP A 167 -12.25 -15.14 -6.93
N LEU A 168 -13.51 -15.59 -6.95
CA LEU A 168 -14.66 -14.68 -6.90
C LEU A 168 -14.80 -13.98 -5.54
N SER A 169 -15.21 -12.70 -5.60
CA SER A 169 -15.55 -11.91 -4.42
C SER A 169 -17.04 -11.98 -4.11
N LEU A 170 -17.43 -12.17 -2.86
CA LEU A 170 -18.83 -12.41 -2.47
C LEU A 170 -19.40 -11.30 -1.56
N GLY A 171 -18.81 -10.11 -1.62
CA GLY A 171 -19.16 -8.99 -0.74
C GLY A 171 -18.59 -9.14 0.67
N PHE A 172 -18.79 -8.15 1.53
CA PHE A 172 -18.32 -8.19 2.91
C PHE A 172 -19.31 -8.90 3.84
N SER A 173 -18.81 -9.61 4.84
CA SER A 173 -19.63 -10.18 5.92
C SER A 173 -20.02 -9.09 6.92
N ASP A 174 -21.32 -8.83 7.05
CA ASP A 174 -21.87 -7.87 8.02
C ASP A 174 -21.48 -8.25 9.46
N GLU A 175 -21.55 -9.55 9.76
CA GLU A 175 -21.19 -10.14 11.05
C GLU A 175 -19.72 -9.90 11.39
N ASP A 176 -18.82 -9.98 10.40
CA ASP A 176 -17.38 -9.76 10.61
C ASP A 176 -17.10 -8.29 10.88
N ILE A 177 -17.76 -7.40 10.14
CA ILE A 177 -17.67 -5.96 10.33
C ILE A 177 -18.18 -5.58 11.74
N GLU A 178 -19.31 -6.14 12.16
CA GLU A 178 -19.87 -5.92 13.48
C GLU A 178 -18.98 -6.49 14.58
N LEU A 179 -18.43 -7.70 14.42
CA LEU A 179 -17.49 -8.31 15.36
C LEU A 179 -16.27 -7.40 15.58
N VAL A 180 -15.63 -6.97 14.50
CA VAL A 180 -14.46 -6.07 14.54
C VAL A 180 -14.78 -4.77 15.27
N ARG A 181 -15.96 -4.20 15.00
CA ARG A 181 -16.42 -2.95 15.66
C ARG A 181 -16.81 -3.12 17.11
N ASN A 182 -17.47 -4.21 17.48
CA ASN A 182 -17.88 -4.50 18.85
C ASN A 182 -16.66 -4.73 19.75
N LEU A 183 -15.58 -5.29 19.18
CA LEU A 183 -14.28 -5.35 19.84
C LEU A 183 -13.53 -4.02 19.81
N GLY A 184 -14.09 -2.99 19.16
CA GLY A 184 -13.66 -1.59 19.14
C GLY A 184 -12.48 -1.29 18.20
N PHE A 185 -12.18 -2.17 17.26
CA PHE A 185 -11.19 -1.89 16.23
C PHE A 185 -11.75 -0.88 15.22
N GLN A 186 -10.86 -0.22 14.48
CA GLN A 186 -11.27 0.39 13.22
C GLN A 186 -11.36 -0.69 12.14
N VAL A 187 -12.19 -0.44 11.13
CA VAL A 187 -12.38 -1.34 9.99
C VAL A 187 -11.61 -0.80 8.79
N ILE A 188 -10.76 -1.64 8.20
CA ILE A 188 -10.23 -1.43 6.85
C ILE A 188 -10.90 -2.43 5.92
N LEU A 189 -11.48 -1.97 4.83
CA LEU A 189 -12.09 -2.86 3.84
C LEU A 189 -11.11 -3.18 2.72
N ARG A 190 -11.09 -4.45 2.29
CA ARG A 190 -10.27 -4.91 1.17
C ARG A 190 -11.10 -5.25 -0.04
N PHE A 191 -11.22 -4.28 -0.94
CA PHE A 191 -11.99 -4.40 -2.16
C PHE A 191 -11.20 -5.17 -3.20
N LYS A 192 -11.84 -6.17 -3.82
CA LYS A 192 -11.28 -6.91 -4.94
C LYS A 192 -11.79 -6.37 -6.27
N ASN A 193 -10.92 -6.37 -7.28
CA ASN A 193 -11.30 -6.06 -8.65
C ASN A 193 -11.66 -7.35 -9.41
N PHE A 194 -12.51 -7.24 -10.43
CA PHE A 194 -12.74 -8.33 -11.39
C PHE A 194 -12.72 -7.80 -12.84
N PRO A 195 -12.32 -8.60 -13.85
CA PRO A 195 -11.94 -8.07 -15.17
C PRO A 195 -13.03 -7.31 -15.94
N GLN A 196 -14.29 -7.72 -15.81
CA GLN A 196 -15.44 -7.19 -16.54
C GLN A 196 -16.25 -6.15 -15.75
N ILE A 197 -15.64 -5.52 -14.75
CA ILE A 197 -16.31 -4.56 -13.87
C ILE A 197 -16.76 -3.30 -14.64
N ASN A 198 -18.00 -2.85 -14.40
CA ASN A 198 -18.57 -1.60 -14.91
C ASN A 198 -18.83 -0.61 -13.76
N LYS A 199 -19.42 0.57 -14.07
CA LYS A 199 -19.69 1.60 -13.07
C LYS A 199 -20.75 1.16 -12.06
N GLU A 200 -21.78 0.47 -12.52
CA GLU A 200 -22.88 -0.03 -11.70
C GLU A 200 -22.38 -1.05 -10.67
N ASP A 201 -21.41 -1.89 -11.03
CA ASP A 201 -20.77 -2.85 -10.13
C ASP A 201 -19.85 -2.18 -9.12
N ILE A 202 -19.17 -1.09 -9.51
CA ILE A 202 -18.39 -0.27 -8.58
C ILE A 202 -19.33 0.38 -7.55
N GLU A 203 -20.41 1.01 -8.01
CA GLU A 203 -21.43 1.58 -7.11
C GLU A 203 -22.02 0.54 -6.18
N PHE A 204 -22.31 -0.65 -6.71
CA PHE A 204 -22.82 -1.78 -5.93
C PHE A 204 -21.86 -2.15 -4.79
N LYS A 205 -20.57 -2.37 -5.07
CA LYS A 205 -19.57 -2.68 -4.02
C LYS A 205 -19.45 -1.59 -2.97
N PHE A 206 -19.45 -0.32 -3.38
CA PHE A 206 -19.43 0.81 -2.44
C PHE A 206 -20.71 0.88 -1.60
N ARG A 207 -21.87 0.61 -2.19
CA ARG A 207 -23.15 0.60 -1.48
C ARG A 207 -23.25 -0.54 -0.48
N GLU A 208 -22.84 -1.75 -0.85
CA GLU A 208 -22.75 -2.87 0.10
C GLU A 208 -21.84 -2.52 1.28
N SER A 209 -20.71 -1.84 1.01
CA SER A 209 -19.78 -1.44 2.06
C SER A 209 -20.31 -0.38 3.04
N ASP A 210 -21.43 0.29 2.74
CA ASP A 210 -21.96 1.37 3.59
C ASP A 210 -22.44 0.88 4.96
N ILE A 211 -22.75 -0.42 5.08
CA ILE A 211 -23.05 -1.06 6.36
C ILE A 211 -21.86 -1.01 7.33
N ALA A 212 -20.63 -0.97 6.81
CA ALA A 212 -19.44 -0.74 7.60
C ALA A 212 -19.40 0.65 8.25
N GLY A 213 -20.28 1.57 7.84
CA GLY A 213 -20.32 2.95 8.29
C GLY A 213 -18.96 3.63 8.12
N LYS A 214 -18.51 4.36 9.14
CA LYS A 214 -17.19 5.01 9.11
C LYS A 214 -16.05 3.97 9.20
N ILE A 215 -15.33 3.80 8.09
CA ILE A 215 -14.10 2.99 7.99
C ILE A 215 -12.84 3.83 8.22
N SER A 216 -11.73 3.22 8.64
CA SER A 216 -10.45 3.93 8.73
C SER A 216 -9.83 4.12 7.35
N GLY A 217 -9.98 3.15 6.46
CA GLY A 217 -9.62 3.23 5.05
C GLY A 217 -9.94 1.98 4.24
N LEU A 218 -9.50 1.96 2.98
CA LEU A 218 -9.65 0.88 2.02
C LEU A 218 -8.28 0.42 1.53
N ILE A 219 -8.06 -0.88 1.35
CA ILE A 219 -6.84 -1.39 0.70
C ILE A 219 -7.21 -2.40 -0.39
N PHE A 220 -6.98 -2.06 -1.66
CA PHE A 220 -7.31 -2.94 -2.78
C PHE A 220 -6.61 -4.30 -2.68
N GLU A 221 -7.33 -5.37 -2.97
CA GLU A 221 -6.84 -6.74 -2.98
C GLU A 221 -6.43 -7.20 -4.40
N GLY A 222 -5.45 -8.10 -4.47
CA GLY A 222 -4.98 -8.68 -5.72
C GLY A 222 -4.04 -7.76 -6.52
N GLU A 223 -3.87 -8.10 -7.80
CA GLU A 223 -2.91 -7.43 -8.70
C GLU A 223 -3.40 -6.10 -9.28
N ALA A 224 -4.68 -5.78 -9.15
CA ALA A 224 -5.30 -4.63 -9.80
C ALA A 224 -6.29 -3.94 -8.86
N VAL A 225 -6.36 -2.62 -8.95
CA VAL A 225 -7.31 -1.84 -8.16
C VAL A 225 -8.70 -1.87 -8.79
N LEU A 226 -9.72 -1.57 -7.98
CA LEU A 226 -11.11 -1.55 -8.42
C LEU A 226 -11.32 -0.60 -9.61
N GLY A 227 -11.86 -1.12 -10.70
CA GLY A 227 -12.14 -0.40 -11.94
C GLY A 227 -11.12 -0.63 -13.06
N TYR A 228 -9.97 -1.27 -12.78
CA TYR A 228 -9.06 -1.70 -13.83
C TYR A 228 -9.71 -2.78 -14.73
N PRO A 229 -9.51 -2.79 -16.06
CA PRO A 229 -8.57 -1.98 -16.86
C PRO A 229 -9.11 -0.64 -17.38
N SER A 230 -10.39 -0.34 -17.18
CA SER A 230 -11.00 0.88 -17.72
C SER A 230 -10.49 2.12 -16.99
N LYS A 231 -9.85 3.04 -17.73
CA LYS A 231 -9.39 4.32 -17.17
C LYS A 231 -10.56 5.15 -16.62
N GLU A 232 -11.72 5.09 -17.28
CA GLU A 232 -12.93 5.77 -16.83
C GLU A 232 -13.42 5.20 -15.49
N ASN A 233 -13.43 3.89 -15.34
CA ASN A 233 -13.82 3.22 -14.10
C ASN A 233 -12.82 3.50 -12.96
N LEU A 234 -11.52 3.57 -13.26
CA LEU A 234 -10.50 3.97 -12.27
C LEU A 234 -10.71 5.41 -11.76
N ILE A 235 -11.04 6.34 -12.67
CA ILE A 235 -11.38 7.72 -12.29
C ILE A 235 -12.65 7.72 -11.44
N TYR A 236 -13.65 6.94 -11.83
CA TYR A 236 -14.91 6.83 -11.10
C TYR A 236 -14.74 6.27 -9.68
N THR A 237 -13.92 5.22 -9.51
CA THR A 237 -13.52 4.72 -8.18
C THR A 237 -12.89 5.83 -7.34
N ALA A 238 -12.01 6.65 -7.92
CA ALA A 238 -11.38 7.76 -7.21
C ALA A 238 -12.39 8.87 -6.81
N GLU A 239 -13.38 9.14 -7.64
CA GLU A 239 -14.47 10.08 -7.32
C GLU A 239 -15.34 9.58 -6.16
N LEU A 240 -15.65 8.29 -6.11
CA LEU A 240 -16.39 7.69 -5.00
C LEU A 240 -15.60 7.74 -3.69
N LEU A 241 -14.28 7.46 -3.74
CA LEU A 241 -13.39 7.60 -2.58
C LEU A 241 -13.42 9.03 -2.03
N LYS A 242 -13.35 10.05 -2.90
CA LYS A 242 -13.43 11.46 -2.52
C LYS A 242 -14.79 11.82 -1.93
N THR A 243 -15.86 11.40 -2.59
CA THR A 243 -17.24 11.70 -2.17
C THR A 243 -17.54 11.13 -0.80
N LYS A 244 -17.07 9.90 -0.52
CA LYS A 244 -17.23 9.26 0.80
C LYS A 244 -16.17 9.68 1.82
N GLY A 245 -15.09 10.35 1.38
CA GLY A 245 -13.96 10.71 2.23
C GLY A 245 -13.21 9.49 2.76
N TYR A 246 -13.11 8.42 1.97
CA TYR A 246 -12.48 7.16 2.36
C TYR A 246 -10.99 7.17 2.01
N PRO A 247 -10.09 7.16 3.02
CA PRO A 247 -8.67 7.00 2.77
C PRO A 247 -8.40 5.66 2.09
N PHE A 248 -7.40 5.59 1.22
CA PHE A 248 -7.03 4.32 0.59
C PHE A 248 -5.52 4.07 0.65
N GLY A 249 -5.18 2.79 0.75
CA GLY A 249 -3.83 2.30 0.88
C GLY A 249 -3.13 2.08 -0.46
N ILE A 250 -1.91 2.61 -0.58
CA ILE A 250 -0.97 2.29 -1.67
C ILE A 250 0.09 1.35 -1.09
N ILE A 251 0.04 0.08 -1.48
CA ILE A 251 0.99 -0.93 -1.00
C ILE A 251 2.34 -0.73 -1.68
N GLU A 252 3.38 -0.52 -0.86
CA GLU A 252 4.74 -0.39 -1.36
C GLU A 252 5.19 -1.65 -2.11
N PHE A 253 5.81 -1.45 -3.28
CA PHE A 253 6.40 -2.50 -4.12
C PHE A 253 5.40 -3.50 -4.74
N ALA A 254 4.10 -3.39 -4.46
CA ALA A 254 3.09 -4.28 -5.04
C ALA A 254 2.83 -4.00 -6.52
N GLY A 255 3.00 -2.76 -6.99
CA GLY A 255 2.80 -2.40 -8.40
C GLY A 255 1.39 -2.67 -8.93
N GLN A 256 0.36 -2.53 -8.08
CA GLN A 256 -1.03 -2.86 -8.45
C GLN A 256 -1.48 -2.07 -9.69
N LYS A 257 -2.00 -2.78 -10.69
CA LYS A 257 -2.46 -2.20 -11.96
C LYS A 257 -3.56 -1.16 -11.69
N GLY A 258 -3.40 0.04 -12.23
CA GLY A 258 -4.35 1.15 -12.08
C GLY A 258 -4.17 2.04 -10.85
N ILE A 259 -3.36 1.65 -9.85
CA ILE A 259 -3.22 2.43 -8.59
C ILE A 259 -2.73 3.85 -8.82
N GLU A 260 -1.84 4.07 -9.79
CA GLU A 260 -1.30 5.41 -10.10
C GLU A 260 -2.40 6.37 -10.57
N THR A 261 -3.39 5.87 -11.32
CA THR A 261 -4.51 6.70 -11.79
C THR A 261 -5.39 7.11 -10.61
N VAL A 262 -5.72 6.17 -9.72
CA VAL A 262 -6.52 6.45 -8.51
C VAL A 262 -5.76 7.40 -7.57
N ALA A 263 -4.47 7.14 -7.34
CA ALA A 263 -3.58 7.96 -6.53
C ALA A 263 -3.43 9.40 -7.04
N HIS A 264 -3.38 9.58 -8.36
CA HIS A 264 -3.34 10.92 -8.95
C HIS A 264 -4.67 11.67 -8.79
N GLN A 265 -5.81 10.97 -8.87
CA GLN A 265 -7.13 11.60 -8.82
C GLN A 265 -7.67 11.87 -7.41
N ALA A 266 -7.16 11.15 -6.40
CA ALA A 266 -7.56 11.27 -4.99
C ALA A 266 -6.33 11.32 -4.06
N SER A 267 -5.30 12.07 -4.45
CA SER A 267 -3.99 12.11 -3.75
C SER A 267 -4.07 12.48 -2.26
N GLU A 268 -5.06 13.29 -1.89
CA GLU A 268 -5.33 13.75 -0.53
C GLU A 268 -5.88 12.66 0.39
N LEU A 269 -6.32 11.53 -0.16
CA LEU A 269 -6.81 10.35 0.57
C LEU A 269 -5.81 9.19 0.54
N ALA A 270 -4.71 9.32 -0.21
CA ALA A 270 -3.73 8.26 -0.37
C ALA A 270 -2.84 8.10 0.86
N VAL A 271 -2.73 6.86 1.36
CA VAL A 271 -1.90 6.50 2.49
C VAL A 271 -0.95 5.37 2.10
N ARG A 272 0.34 5.51 2.39
CA ARG A 272 1.32 4.44 2.12
C ARG A 272 1.15 3.28 3.09
N VAL A 273 1.05 2.08 2.55
CA VAL A 273 0.94 0.81 3.26
C VAL A 273 2.22 0.02 3.06
N HIS A 274 2.77 -0.52 4.16
CA HIS A 274 3.82 -1.52 4.09
C HIS A 274 3.28 -2.87 4.54
N SER A 275 3.62 -3.92 3.80
CA SER A 275 3.39 -5.32 4.15
C SER A 275 4.68 -6.08 3.87
N ILE A 276 5.03 -7.02 4.74
CA ILE A 276 6.02 -8.06 4.45
C ILE A 276 5.24 -9.22 3.80
N THR A 277 5.80 -9.89 2.77
CA THR A 277 5.06 -10.95 2.05
C THR A 277 4.97 -12.23 2.88
N LYS A 278 4.04 -13.15 2.55
CA LYS A 278 3.88 -14.41 3.29
C LYS A 278 5.17 -15.23 3.24
N GLU A 279 5.80 -15.30 2.07
CA GLU A 279 7.05 -16.04 1.83
C GLU A 279 8.21 -15.47 2.64
N GLU A 280 8.29 -14.14 2.77
CA GLU A 280 9.34 -13.52 3.57
C GLU A 280 9.10 -13.68 5.07
N MET A 281 7.84 -13.66 5.51
CA MET A 281 7.48 -13.91 6.91
C MET A 281 7.90 -15.30 7.40
N GLU A 282 8.05 -16.28 6.51
CA GLU A 282 8.53 -17.63 6.86
C GLU A 282 10.01 -17.67 7.24
N ILE A 283 10.81 -16.70 6.78
CA ILE A 283 12.28 -16.73 6.93
C ILE A 283 12.86 -15.52 7.69
N ILE A 284 12.11 -14.41 7.76
CA ILE A 284 12.58 -13.19 8.43
C ILE A 284 12.54 -13.35 9.94
N SER A 285 13.60 -12.90 10.64
CA SER A 285 13.56 -12.84 12.10
C SER A 285 12.66 -11.69 12.58
N LYS A 286 12.01 -11.86 13.74
CA LYS A 286 11.18 -10.83 14.38
C LYS A 286 11.93 -9.49 14.52
N GLN A 287 13.20 -9.52 14.93
CA GLN A 287 14.04 -8.32 15.04
C GLN A 287 14.19 -7.60 13.70
N LYS A 288 14.56 -8.32 12.63
CA LYS A 288 14.74 -7.74 11.30
C LYS A 288 13.43 -7.18 10.73
N ALA A 289 12.31 -7.84 11.03
CA ALA A 289 10.98 -7.34 10.69
C ALA A 289 10.65 -6.05 11.44
N THR A 290 10.90 -5.99 12.76
CA THR A 290 10.74 -4.77 13.59
C THR A 290 11.57 -3.61 13.05
N GLU A 291 12.87 -3.80 12.80
CA GLU A 291 13.74 -2.75 12.23
C GLU A 291 13.23 -2.24 10.87
N ARG A 292 12.62 -3.12 10.07
CA ARG A 292 12.00 -2.74 8.80
C ARG A 292 10.75 -1.90 8.99
N TRP A 293 9.89 -2.24 9.95
CA TRP A 293 8.72 -1.43 10.29
C TRP A 293 9.12 -0.02 10.72
N ILE A 294 10.11 0.12 11.60
CA ILE A 294 10.58 1.43 12.05
C ILE A 294 11.13 2.28 10.90
N ARG A 295 11.95 1.69 10.02
CA ARG A 295 12.40 2.38 8.80
C ARG A 295 11.26 2.73 7.84
N ALA A 296 10.22 1.89 7.76
CA ALA A 296 9.03 2.19 6.96
C ALA A 296 8.37 3.50 7.43
N ALA A 297 8.21 3.69 8.74
CA ALA A 297 7.66 4.92 9.31
C ALA A 297 8.60 6.13 9.15
N GLN A 298 9.88 5.97 9.49
CA GLN A 298 10.86 7.06 9.53
C GLN A 298 11.31 7.53 8.14
N GLU A 299 11.74 6.60 7.29
CA GLU A 299 12.40 6.93 6.02
C GLU A 299 11.40 7.01 4.86
N ARG A 300 10.38 6.13 4.89
CA ARG A 300 9.46 5.93 3.76
C ARG A 300 8.07 6.53 3.99
N LYS A 301 7.83 7.19 5.13
CA LYS A 301 6.57 7.86 5.43
C LYS A 301 5.34 6.92 5.36
N VAL A 302 5.53 5.64 5.67
CA VAL A 302 4.43 4.67 5.75
C VAL A 302 3.61 4.95 7.00
N ARG A 303 2.28 4.95 6.87
CA ARG A 303 1.36 5.17 8.01
C ARG A 303 0.36 4.06 8.22
N ILE A 304 0.35 3.04 7.37
CA ILE A 304 -0.38 1.78 7.62
C ILE A 304 0.64 0.65 7.61
N PHE A 305 0.76 -0.05 8.72
CA PHE A 305 1.52 -1.29 8.82
C PHE A 305 0.52 -2.45 8.71
N TYR A 306 0.54 -3.12 7.57
CA TYR A 306 -0.22 -4.34 7.35
C TYR A 306 0.61 -5.52 7.83
N ILE A 307 0.45 -5.85 9.11
CA ILE A 307 1.23 -6.86 9.82
C ILE A 307 0.59 -8.21 9.58
N LYS A 308 1.35 -9.14 9.01
CA LYS A 308 0.98 -10.56 8.94
C LYS A 308 1.47 -11.26 10.21
N PRO A 309 0.70 -12.20 10.78
CA PRO A 309 1.19 -13.03 11.88
C PRO A 309 2.31 -13.97 11.41
N PHE A 310 3.21 -14.32 12.32
CA PHE A 310 4.06 -15.50 12.14
C PHE A 310 3.20 -16.74 12.35
N MET A 311 3.32 -17.72 11.45
CA MET A 311 2.57 -18.99 11.52
C MET A 311 3.38 -20.16 12.10
N LYS A 312 4.64 -19.92 12.46
CA LYS A 312 5.56 -20.93 13.01
C LYS A 312 6.31 -20.34 14.19
N SER A 313 6.39 -21.09 15.28
CA SER A 313 7.23 -20.79 16.43
C SER A 313 7.70 -22.08 17.11
N ASN A 314 8.81 -21.98 17.85
CA ASN A 314 9.30 -23.04 18.74
C ASN A 314 8.70 -22.95 20.16
N SER A 315 7.88 -21.93 20.43
CA SER A 315 7.21 -21.63 21.70
C SER A 315 5.71 -21.41 21.46
N ASP A 316 5.01 -20.78 22.42
CA ASP A 316 3.62 -20.35 22.26
C ASP A 316 3.51 -19.36 21.09
N LEU A 317 2.86 -19.78 20.01
CA LEU A 317 2.74 -19.00 18.78
C LEU A 317 1.88 -17.73 18.96
N ILE A 318 0.87 -17.80 19.81
CA ILE A 318 -0.02 -16.67 20.09
C ILE A 318 0.72 -15.61 20.90
N GLU A 319 1.35 -15.99 22.02
CA GLU A 319 2.08 -15.04 22.85
C GLU A 319 3.30 -14.45 22.12
N ASP A 320 3.92 -15.23 21.24
CA ASP A 320 5.00 -14.78 20.37
C ASP A 320 4.59 -13.66 19.41
N ASN A 321 3.42 -13.78 18.79
CA ASN A 321 2.85 -12.76 17.90
C ASN A 321 2.41 -11.53 18.70
N VAL A 322 1.77 -11.73 19.86
CA VAL A 322 1.38 -10.67 20.78
C VAL A 322 2.60 -9.86 21.24
N SER A 323 3.69 -10.54 21.62
CA SER A 323 4.96 -9.91 22.02
C SER A 323 5.60 -9.14 20.87
N TYR A 324 5.58 -9.70 19.65
CA TYR A 324 6.06 -9.02 18.45
C TYR A 324 5.31 -7.70 18.17
N ILE A 325 3.98 -7.69 18.32
CA ILE A 325 3.17 -6.47 18.19
C ILE A 325 3.53 -5.42 19.25
N ARG A 326 3.72 -5.84 20.52
CA ARG A 326 4.14 -4.93 21.60
C ARG A 326 5.48 -4.28 21.29
N ILE A 327 6.46 -5.06 20.82
CA ILE A 327 7.79 -4.55 20.43
C ILE A 327 7.66 -3.50 19.31
N ILE A 328 6.86 -3.75 18.26
CA ILE A 328 6.65 -2.76 17.19
C ILE A 328 6.08 -1.45 17.76
N LYS A 329 5.07 -1.55 18.63
CA LYS A 329 4.43 -0.39 19.26
C LYS A 329 5.40 0.41 20.14
N GLU A 330 6.22 -0.29 20.93
CA GLU A 330 7.23 0.32 21.80
C GLU A 330 8.33 1.02 21.01
N GLU A 331 8.87 0.38 19.97
CA GLU A 331 9.88 0.95 19.08
C GLU A 331 9.36 2.14 18.27
N LEU A 332 8.09 2.10 17.83
CA LEU A 332 7.42 3.25 17.22
C LEU A 332 7.34 4.42 18.20
N LYS A 333 6.95 4.16 19.45
CA LYS A 333 6.86 5.18 20.50
C LYS A 333 8.24 5.77 20.82
N ALA A 334 9.26 4.94 20.95
CA ALA A 334 10.65 5.37 21.14
C ALA A 334 11.15 6.24 19.98
N SER A 335 10.69 5.94 18.75
CA SER A 335 10.96 6.72 17.54
C SER A 335 10.11 7.99 17.39
N GLY A 336 9.30 8.34 18.39
CA GLY A 336 8.46 9.55 18.41
C GLY A 336 7.17 9.44 17.62
N PHE A 337 6.70 8.23 17.28
CA PHE A 337 5.41 7.97 16.65
C PHE A 337 4.35 7.57 17.69
N SER A 338 3.09 7.68 17.30
CA SER A 338 1.95 7.15 18.07
C SER A 338 1.15 6.18 17.23
N THR A 339 0.47 5.23 17.87
CA THR A 339 -0.42 4.31 17.16
C THR A 339 -1.87 4.78 17.19
N GLY A 340 -2.64 4.49 16.14
CA GLY A 340 -4.02 4.94 15.98
C GLY A 340 -4.40 5.01 14.50
N ARG A 341 -5.48 5.73 14.16
CA ARG A 341 -5.85 5.92 12.75
C ARG A 341 -4.70 6.54 11.96
N ALA A 342 -4.45 6.06 10.75
CA ALA A 342 -3.35 6.53 9.93
C ALA A 342 -3.47 8.04 9.70
N SER A 343 -2.39 8.76 9.99
CA SER A 343 -2.32 10.17 9.63
C SER A 343 -2.34 10.30 8.10
N ILE A 344 -3.03 11.33 7.62
CA ILE A 344 -3.16 11.67 6.20
C ILE A 344 -2.56 13.05 6.01
N LEU A 345 -1.77 13.23 4.96
CA LEU A 345 -1.28 14.56 4.60
C LEU A 345 -2.45 15.35 4.01
N SER A 346 -3.02 16.24 4.83
CA SER A 346 -4.24 17.01 4.50
C SER A 346 -4.08 17.92 3.28
N THR A 347 -2.86 18.15 2.82
CA THR A 347 -2.55 18.94 1.63
C THR A 347 -1.41 18.29 0.86
N PRO A 348 -1.56 18.01 -0.45
CA PRO A 348 -0.42 17.69 -1.30
C PRO A 348 0.49 18.92 -1.33
N TYR A 349 1.52 18.91 -0.51
CA TYR A 349 2.45 20.02 -0.43
C TYR A 349 3.29 20.05 -1.72
N GLN A 350 2.90 20.95 -2.61
CA GLN A 350 3.68 21.31 -3.79
C GLN A 350 4.51 22.54 -3.45
N GLU A 351 5.82 22.41 -3.55
CA GLU A 351 6.72 23.54 -3.37
C GLU A 351 6.40 24.62 -4.41
N PRO A 352 6.19 25.88 -3.99
CA PRO A 352 6.03 26.98 -4.93
C PRO A 352 7.18 26.99 -5.95
N LYS A 353 6.84 27.08 -7.25
CA LYS A 353 7.81 27.06 -8.36
C LYS A 353 8.94 28.08 -8.20
N ILE A 354 8.69 29.17 -7.47
CA ILE A 354 9.71 30.18 -7.14
C ILE A 354 10.90 29.58 -6.38
N PHE A 355 10.71 28.62 -5.48
CA PHE A 355 11.83 28.00 -4.77
C PHE A 355 12.69 27.15 -5.71
N ILE A 356 12.08 26.43 -6.64
CA ILE A 356 12.80 25.69 -7.69
C ILE A 356 13.66 26.67 -8.52
N LEU A 357 13.08 27.82 -8.90
CA LEU A 357 13.79 28.86 -9.64
C LEU A 357 14.97 29.46 -8.86
N LEU A 358 14.88 29.55 -7.53
CA LEU A 358 15.97 30.04 -6.67
C LEU A 358 17.10 29.01 -6.50
N LEU A 359 16.79 27.71 -6.55
CA LEU A 359 17.79 26.64 -6.42
C LEU A 359 18.66 26.49 -7.68
N ILE A 360 18.07 26.64 -8.87
CA ILE A 360 18.73 26.42 -10.16
C ILE A 360 20.06 27.20 -10.31
N PRO A 361 20.10 28.54 -10.11
CA PRO A 361 21.33 29.31 -10.22
C PRO A 361 22.42 28.86 -9.25
N GLY A 362 22.05 28.39 -8.05
CA GLY A 362 23.00 27.90 -7.05
C GLY A 362 23.70 26.62 -7.50
N VAL A 363 22.96 25.65 -8.04
CA VAL A 363 23.53 24.39 -8.57
C VAL A 363 24.44 24.67 -9.76
N ILE A 364 24.00 25.50 -10.71
CA ILE A 364 24.81 25.88 -11.88
C ILE A 364 26.08 26.62 -11.43
N SER A 365 25.96 27.51 -10.44
CA SER A 365 27.11 28.24 -9.88
C SER A 365 28.13 27.29 -9.25
N GLY A 366 27.69 26.27 -8.51
CA GLY A 366 28.58 25.21 -8.02
C GLY A 366 29.30 24.48 -9.16
N GLY A 367 28.57 24.12 -10.20
CA GLY A 367 29.14 23.47 -11.40
C GLY A 367 30.17 24.35 -12.10
N LEU A 368 29.93 25.65 -12.20
CA LEU A 368 30.88 26.61 -12.78
C LEU A 368 32.14 26.77 -11.93
N ILE A 369 32.03 26.77 -10.60
CA ILE A 369 33.20 26.77 -9.71
C ILE A 369 34.02 25.50 -9.95
N LEU A 370 33.37 24.34 -10.06
CA LEU A 370 34.04 23.07 -10.32
C LEU A 370 34.75 23.09 -11.69
N LEU A 371 34.07 23.54 -12.74
CA LEU A 371 34.66 23.70 -14.07
C LEU A 371 35.83 24.68 -14.08
N LYS A 372 35.77 25.78 -13.32
CA LYS A 372 36.87 26.76 -13.19
C LYS A 372 38.08 26.22 -12.43
N ASN A 373 37.93 25.13 -11.66
CA ASN A 373 39.06 24.45 -11.02
C ASN A 373 39.79 23.51 -11.98
N VAL A 374 39.09 22.95 -12.97
CA VAL A 374 39.67 22.04 -13.98
C VAL A 374 40.13 22.80 -15.24
N PHE A 375 39.36 23.79 -15.68
CA PHE A 375 39.57 24.55 -16.90
C PHE A 375 39.79 26.04 -16.63
N ASN A 376 40.54 26.71 -17.52
CA ASN A 376 40.79 28.15 -17.42
C ASN A 376 39.71 28.97 -18.14
N LEU A 377 38.51 29.02 -17.57
CA LEU A 377 37.36 29.72 -18.16
C LEU A 377 37.50 31.26 -18.05
N LYS A 378 37.24 31.94 -19.17
CA LYS A 378 37.15 33.41 -19.24
C LYS A 378 35.80 33.89 -18.68
N LYS A 379 35.74 35.14 -18.21
CA LYS A 379 34.51 35.73 -17.61
C LYS A 379 33.29 35.65 -18.53
N TYR A 380 33.44 35.87 -19.83
CA TYR A 380 32.30 35.76 -20.75
C TYR A 380 31.79 34.32 -20.85
N GLN A 381 32.67 33.31 -20.83
CA GLN A 381 32.28 31.89 -20.87
C GLN A 381 31.50 31.51 -19.60
N GLU A 382 31.94 32.01 -18.45
CA GLU A 382 31.23 31.84 -17.17
C GLU A 382 29.81 32.40 -17.21
N TYR A 383 29.63 33.65 -17.63
CA TYR A 383 28.31 34.26 -17.76
C TYR A 383 27.44 33.59 -18.83
N SER A 384 28.02 33.22 -19.98
CA SER A 384 27.31 32.50 -21.04
C SER A 384 26.81 31.14 -20.57
N LEU A 385 27.64 30.36 -19.87
CA LEU A 385 27.24 29.04 -19.35
C LEU A 385 26.20 29.17 -18.24
N LEU A 386 26.33 30.16 -17.35
CA LEU A 386 25.32 30.45 -16.33
C LEU A 386 23.96 30.77 -16.99
N PHE A 387 23.96 31.68 -17.96
CA PHE A 387 22.77 32.08 -18.69
C PHE A 387 22.14 30.91 -19.45
N LEU A 388 22.95 30.13 -20.17
CA LEU A 388 22.48 28.95 -20.91
C LEU A 388 21.90 27.88 -19.97
N GLY A 389 22.52 27.64 -18.82
CA GLY A 389 22.01 26.69 -17.83
C GLY A 389 20.65 27.13 -17.25
N ILE A 390 20.49 28.42 -16.95
CA ILE A 390 19.22 28.98 -16.48
C ILE A 390 18.17 28.90 -17.59
N LEU A 391 18.51 29.30 -18.82
CA LEU A 391 17.60 29.26 -19.96
C LEU A 391 17.14 27.82 -20.28
N PHE A 392 18.06 26.86 -20.25
CA PHE A 392 17.74 25.44 -20.42
C PHE A 392 16.78 24.94 -19.32
N SER A 393 17.00 25.35 -18.08
CA SER A 393 16.13 24.98 -16.95
C SER A 393 14.73 25.61 -17.10
N LEU A 394 14.65 26.87 -17.52
CA LEU A 394 13.38 27.55 -17.81
C LEU A 394 12.63 26.88 -18.96
N LEU A 395 13.33 26.44 -20.01
CA LEU A 395 12.73 25.70 -21.11
C LEU A 395 12.12 24.38 -20.64
N LEU A 396 12.79 23.63 -19.77
CA LEU A 396 12.25 22.40 -19.21
C LEU A 396 11.01 22.65 -18.34
N LEU A 397 10.98 23.74 -17.56
CA LEU A 397 9.79 24.14 -16.82
C LEU A 397 8.62 24.50 -17.75
N PHE A 398 8.89 25.22 -18.84
CA PHE A 398 7.88 25.58 -19.85
C PHE A 398 7.29 24.36 -20.56
N LEU A 399 8.10 23.31 -20.78
CA LEU A 399 7.66 22.03 -21.37
C LEU A 399 6.98 21.07 -20.37
N ASN A 400 6.62 21.54 -19.16
CA ASN A 400 6.06 20.73 -18.08
C ASN A 400 6.93 19.52 -17.69
N ARG A 401 8.26 19.63 -17.85
CA ARG A 401 9.25 18.60 -17.46
C ARG A 401 9.86 18.89 -16.09
N GLU A 402 9.07 19.45 -15.17
CA GLU A 402 9.50 19.87 -13.83
C GLU A 402 10.14 18.73 -13.02
N ILE A 403 9.47 17.57 -12.95
CA ILE A 403 9.98 16.40 -12.21
C ILE A 403 11.35 15.95 -12.75
N PHE A 404 11.54 15.99 -14.07
CA PHE A 404 12.80 15.63 -14.70
C PHE A 404 13.90 16.66 -14.35
N LEU A 405 13.58 17.95 -14.41
CA LEU A 405 14.51 19.02 -14.04
C LEU A 405 14.96 18.90 -12.57
N ILE A 406 14.03 18.66 -11.65
CA ILE A 406 14.35 18.47 -10.22
C ILE A 406 15.31 17.28 -10.05
N LYS A 407 15.02 16.15 -10.71
CA LYS A 407 15.90 14.96 -10.67
C LYS A 407 17.29 15.26 -11.23
N LEU A 408 17.38 16.00 -12.33
CA LEU A 408 18.66 16.41 -12.93
C LEU A 408 19.46 17.31 -11.99
N MET A 409 18.82 18.34 -11.42
CA MET A 409 19.47 19.27 -10.49
C MET A 409 19.91 18.59 -9.20
N ALA A 410 19.12 17.64 -8.68
CA ALA A 410 19.49 16.83 -7.53
C ALA A 410 20.72 15.96 -7.81
N LEU A 411 20.78 15.31 -8.98
CA LEU A 411 21.94 14.54 -9.41
C LEU A 411 23.20 15.42 -9.53
N LEU A 412 23.08 16.57 -10.21
CA LEU A 412 24.19 17.52 -10.34
C LEU A 412 24.69 17.98 -8.96
N THR A 413 23.78 18.32 -8.05
CA THR A 413 24.12 18.71 -6.67
C THR A 413 24.90 17.61 -5.94
N ALA A 414 24.42 16.36 -6.03
CA ALA A 414 25.04 15.21 -5.39
C ALA A 414 26.44 14.88 -5.93
N LEU A 415 26.76 15.29 -7.16
CA LEU A 415 28.09 15.13 -7.76
C LEU A 415 29.00 16.34 -7.52
N ILE A 416 28.49 17.55 -7.72
CA ILE A 416 29.27 18.80 -7.72
C ILE A 416 29.84 19.09 -6.33
N PHE A 417 29.01 19.12 -5.30
CA PHE A 417 29.42 19.62 -3.99
C PHE A 417 30.39 18.69 -3.25
N PRO A 418 30.21 17.34 -3.25
CA PRO A 418 31.23 16.45 -2.70
C PRO A 418 32.56 16.55 -3.45
N THR A 419 32.54 16.66 -4.77
CA THR A 419 33.76 16.83 -5.58
C THR A 419 34.48 18.14 -5.25
N LEU A 420 33.72 19.25 -5.14
CA LEU A 420 34.27 20.54 -4.70
C LEU A 420 34.88 20.45 -3.29
N ALA A 421 34.23 19.74 -2.37
CA ALA A 421 34.73 19.56 -1.01
C ALA A 421 36.07 18.81 -1.00
N ILE A 422 36.23 17.77 -1.82
CA ILE A 422 37.49 17.02 -1.94
C ILE A 422 38.58 17.90 -2.57
N ILE A 423 38.32 18.54 -3.71
CA ILE A 423 39.31 19.36 -4.42
C ILE A 423 39.78 20.53 -3.54
N ASN A 424 38.86 21.20 -2.85
CA ASN A 424 39.21 22.35 -2.02
C ASN A 424 40.00 21.93 -0.75
N ASN A 425 39.91 20.66 -0.34
CA ASN A 425 40.64 20.08 0.79
C ASN A 425 41.77 19.14 0.36
N GLU A 426 42.15 19.13 -0.93
CA GLU A 426 43.15 18.21 -1.49
C GLU A 426 44.46 18.20 -0.68
N LYS A 427 44.92 19.37 -0.20
CA LYS A 427 46.13 19.49 0.63
C LYS A 427 46.03 18.74 1.96
N HIS A 428 44.84 18.63 2.54
CA HIS A 428 44.62 17.87 3.76
C HIS A 428 44.68 16.36 3.48
N PHE A 429 44.13 15.91 2.36
CA PHE A 429 44.14 14.51 1.94
C PHE A 429 45.51 14.02 1.44
N LEU A 430 46.26 14.88 0.74
CA LEU A 430 47.59 14.54 0.19
C LEU A 430 48.75 14.91 1.13
N GLY A 431 48.54 15.84 2.07
CA GLY A 431 49.59 16.37 2.95
C GLY A 431 50.04 15.42 4.08
N ASN A 432 49.26 14.40 4.42
CA ASN A 432 49.57 13.46 5.51
C ASN A 432 50.55 12.33 5.13
N ASN A 433 50.98 12.23 3.87
CA ASN A 433 51.91 11.19 3.42
C ASN A 433 53.40 11.60 3.48
N ASN A 434 53.72 12.87 3.69
CA ASN A 434 55.11 13.36 3.64
C ASN A 434 55.81 13.47 5.01
N SER A 435 55.17 13.07 6.11
CA SER A 435 55.79 13.10 7.46
C SER A 435 56.16 11.72 8.03
N LYS A 436 56.03 10.64 7.26
CA LYS A 436 56.42 9.27 7.68
C LYS A 436 57.64 8.69 6.94
N PHE A 437 58.27 9.45 6.05
CA PHE A 437 59.49 9.06 5.35
C PHE A 437 60.55 10.16 5.38
N LYS A 438 60.94 10.59 6.58
CA LYS A 438 62.19 11.33 6.81
C LYS A 438 62.90 10.79 8.02
#